data_AF-A0A1J3EAD9-F1
#
_entry.id   AF-A0A1J3EAD9-F1
#
_cell.length_a   1.000
_cell.length_b   1.000
_cell.length_c   1.000
_cell.angle_alpha   90.00
_cell.angle_beta   90.00
_cell.angle_gamma   90.00
#
_symmetry.space_group_name_H-M   'P 1'
#
loop_
_entity.id
_entity.type
_entity.pdbx_description
1 polymer ?
#
loop_
_entity_poly.entity_id
_entity_poly.type
_entity_poly.pdbx_seq_one_letter_code
_entity_poly.pdbx_strand_id
1 'polypeptide(L)'
;EKIIAMEFAVSCVQELTKMCNTEEPLWIKKKSDKIGGEILCLNEEEYTRLFPWPMENHNNNNNKRDFRREASKANAVVIMNSITLVDAFLDTDKWSEMFCSIVARAKTLQIISSGVSGASGSLLLMYAELQVLSPLVPTREAYFLRYVEQNTETGNWAIVDFPIDSFHDQIQPLVMNTPHEYKRKPSGCIIQ
;
A
#
# COMPACT_ATOMS: atom_id res chain seq x y z
N GLU A 1 2.34 -9.31 -19.05
CA GLU A 1 2.45 -8.20 -18.07
C GLU A 1 1.16 -7.98 -17.28
N LYS A 2 0.06 -7.51 -17.88
CA LYS A 2 -1.22 -7.27 -17.19
C LYS A 2 -1.72 -8.46 -16.35
N ILE A 3 -1.68 -9.68 -16.89
CA ILE A 3 -2.14 -10.90 -16.19
C ILE A 3 -1.31 -11.16 -14.93
N ILE A 4 0.02 -11.13 -15.06
CA ILE A 4 0.95 -11.34 -13.94
C ILE A 4 0.74 -10.27 -12.86
N ALA A 5 0.58 -9.00 -13.26
CA ALA A 5 0.30 -7.93 -12.32
C ALA A 5 -1.04 -8.11 -11.59
N MET A 6 -2.04 -8.68 -12.25
CA MET A 6 -3.33 -9.01 -11.66
C MET A 6 -3.24 -10.18 -10.67
N GLU A 7 -2.58 -11.27 -11.03
CA GLU A 7 -2.35 -12.42 -10.13
C GLU A 7 -1.62 -12.00 -8.85
N PHE A 8 -0.63 -11.13 -9.04
CA PHE A 8 0.13 -10.57 -7.95
C PHE A 8 -0.70 -9.59 -7.10
N ALA A 9 -1.58 -8.80 -7.72
CA ALA A 9 -2.52 -7.94 -7.01
C ALA A 9 -3.44 -8.76 -6.08
N VAL A 10 -3.95 -9.90 -6.55
CA VAL A 10 -4.77 -10.82 -5.72
C VAL A 10 -3.99 -11.30 -4.49
N SER A 11 -2.71 -11.66 -4.66
CA SER A 11 -1.85 -12.04 -3.54
C SER A 11 -1.65 -10.89 -2.55
N CYS A 12 -1.50 -9.65 -3.04
CA CYS A 12 -1.40 -8.45 -2.21
C CYS A 12 -2.72 -8.15 -1.46
N VAL A 13 -3.88 -8.37 -2.07
CA VAL A 13 -5.19 -8.25 -1.39
C VAL A 13 -5.31 -9.27 -0.27
N GLN A 14 -4.89 -10.51 -0.49
CA GLN A 14 -4.89 -11.57 0.53
C GLN A 14 -3.94 -11.23 1.69
N GLU A 15 -2.74 -10.75 1.38
CA GLU A 15 -1.78 -10.27 2.38
C GLU A 15 -2.38 -9.13 3.21
N LEU A 16 -2.88 -8.08 2.56
CA LEU A 16 -3.51 -6.93 3.22
C LEU A 16 -4.67 -7.37 4.12
N THR A 17 -5.57 -8.20 3.61
CA THR A 17 -6.73 -8.71 4.37
C THR A 17 -6.29 -9.48 5.61
N LYS A 18 -5.28 -10.34 5.46
CA LYS A 18 -4.71 -11.10 6.60
C LYS A 18 -4.04 -10.17 7.60
N MET A 19 -3.29 -9.16 7.16
CA MET A 19 -2.68 -8.17 8.05
C MET A 19 -3.72 -7.35 8.81
N CYS A 20 -4.81 -6.94 8.16
CA CYS A 20 -5.90 -6.20 8.81
C CYS A 20 -6.62 -7.03 9.87
N ASN A 21 -6.84 -8.32 9.62
CA ASN A 21 -7.61 -9.20 10.52
C ASN A 21 -6.77 -9.87 11.60
N THR A 22 -5.44 -9.86 11.49
CA THR A 22 -4.55 -10.39 12.52
C THR A 22 -4.30 -9.32 13.58
N GLU A 23 -4.28 -9.72 14.85
CA GLU A 23 -3.91 -8.86 15.98
C GLU A 23 -2.52 -9.24 16.51
N GLU A 24 -2.34 -9.40 17.82
CA GLU A 24 -1.11 -9.95 18.39
C GLU A 24 -0.93 -11.43 17.96
N PRO A 25 0.30 -11.89 17.67
CA PRO A 25 1.58 -11.22 17.87
C PRO A 25 2.05 -10.37 16.68
N LEU A 26 1.27 -10.26 15.58
CA LEU A 26 1.67 -9.50 14.38
C LEU A 26 1.70 -7.99 14.65
N TRP A 27 0.68 -7.47 15.35
CA TRP A 27 0.60 -6.07 15.72
C TRP A 27 0.75 -5.92 17.23
N ILE A 28 1.89 -5.36 17.65
CA ILE A 28 2.22 -5.13 19.05
C ILE A 28 1.70 -3.75 19.46
N LYS A 29 0.89 -3.70 20.51
CA LYS A 29 0.45 -2.45 21.11
C LYS A 29 1.60 -1.80 21.87
N LYS A 30 1.92 -0.54 21.54
CA LYS A 30 2.87 0.28 22.29
C LYS A 30 2.19 1.55 22.79
N LYS A 31 2.62 2.04 23.95
CA LYS A 31 2.18 3.33 24.48
C LYS A 31 2.74 4.44 23.60
N SER A 32 1.88 5.37 23.19
CA SER A 32 2.28 6.61 22.54
C SER A 32 2.65 7.66 23.59
N ASP A 33 3.52 8.60 23.21
CA ASP A 33 3.80 9.81 24.01
C ASP A 33 2.59 10.75 24.09
N LYS A 34 1.58 10.55 23.22
CA LYS A 34 0.29 11.26 23.31
C LYS A 34 -0.56 10.66 24.44
N ILE A 35 -1.13 11.51 25.27
CA ILE A 35 -2.01 11.11 26.39
C ILE A 35 -3.13 10.20 25.87
N GLY A 36 -3.16 8.96 26.37
CA GLY A 36 -4.18 7.95 26.04
C GLY A 36 -4.04 7.29 24.66
N GLY A 37 -2.96 7.57 23.91
CA GLY A 37 -2.74 6.97 22.60
C GLY A 37 -2.07 5.59 22.68
N GLU A 38 -2.70 4.57 22.12
CA GLU A 38 -2.05 3.31 21.77
C GLU A 38 -1.66 3.35 20.28
N ILE A 39 -0.44 2.93 19.95
CA ILE A 39 0.00 2.74 18.57
C ILE A 39 0.24 1.25 18.32
N LEU A 40 -0.10 0.80 17.10
CA LEU A 40 0.21 -0.56 16.65
C LEU A 40 1.53 -0.55 15.89
N CYS A 41 2.49 -1.33 16.36
CA CYS A 41 3.76 -1.56 15.69
C CYS A 41 3.80 -2.97 15.11
N LEU A 42 4.26 -3.09 13.87
CA LEU A 42 4.43 -4.39 13.22
C LEU A 42 5.57 -5.18 13.89
N ASN A 43 5.31 -6.43 14.22
CA ASN A 43 6.32 -7.41 14.55
C ASN A 43 6.92 -7.96 13.26
N GLU A 44 8.15 -7.55 12.95
CA GLU A 44 8.82 -7.91 11.71
C GLU A 44 9.12 -9.40 11.56
N GLU A 45 9.38 -10.09 12.67
CA GLU A 45 9.66 -11.53 12.67
C GLU A 45 8.38 -12.31 12.31
N GLU A 46 7.28 -11.99 12.97
CA GLU A 46 5.97 -12.59 12.69
C GLU A 46 5.47 -12.24 11.29
N TYR A 47 5.70 -11.01 10.83
CA TYR A 47 5.39 -10.62 9.45
C TYR A 47 6.18 -11.48 8.45
N THR A 48 7.50 -11.60 8.62
CA THR A 48 8.35 -12.41 7.74
C THR A 48 7.93 -13.89 7.72
N ARG A 49 7.49 -14.41 8.87
CA ARG A 49 6.97 -15.78 9.01
C ARG A 49 5.64 -15.98 8.29
N LEU A 50 4.74 -15.01 8.36
CA LEU A 50 3.38 -15.11 7.80
C LEU A 50 3.31 -14.81 6.30
N PHE A 51 4.27 -14.04 5.78
CA PHE A 51 4.30 -13.53 4.41
C PHE A 51 5.68 -13.76 3.76
N PRO A 52 6.04 -15.02 3.44
CA PRO A 52 7.31 -15.33 2.82
C PRO A 52 7.31 -14.80 1.38
N TRP A 53 7.96 -13.65 1.18
CA TRP A 53 8.00 -13.01 -0.12
C TRP A 53 9.04 -13.66 -1.04
N PRO A 54 8.68 -14.17 -2.23
CA PRO A 54 9.61 -14.92 -3.10
C PRO A 54 10.89 -14.14 -3.46
N MET A 55 10.77 -12.80 -3.60
CA MET A 55 11.87 -11.94 -4.04
C MET A 55 12.86 -11.55 -2.93
N GLU A 56 12.57 -11.82 -1.65
CA GLU A 56 13.51 -11.49 -0.56
C GLU A 56 14.65 -12.52 -0.42
N ASN A 57 14.51 -13.71 -1.03
CA ASN A 57 15.40 -14.83 -0.76
C ASN A 57 16.65 -14.94 -1.66
N HIS A 58 16.75 -14.19 -2.78
CA HIS A 58 17.78 -14.53 -3.77
C HIS A 58 19.06 -13.67 -3.80
N ASN A 59 19.25 -12.60 -3.01
CA ASN A 59 20.57 -11.91 -3.09
C ASN A 59 21.01 -10.93 -2.00
N ASN A 60 20.42 -10.91 -0.79
CA ASN A 60 20.71 -9.78 0.11
C ASN A 60 20.91 -10.08 1.60
N ASN A 61 21.80 -11.04 1.90
CA ASN A 61 22.38 -11.09 3.24
C ASN A 61 23.28 -9.88 3.56
N ASN A 62 23.65 -9.05 2.58
CA ASN A 62 24.43 -7.82 2.81
C ASN A 62 23.58 -6.54 2.99
N ASN A 63 22.43 -6.36 2.31
CA ASN A 63 21.60 -5.14 2.46
C ASN A 63 20.47 -5.22 3.51
N LYS A 64 20.37 -6.29 4.30
CA LYS A 64 19.39 -6.34 5.42
C LYS A 64 19.64 -5.24 6.46
N ARG A 65 20.82 -4.61 6.47
CA ARG A 65 21.20 -3.58 7.44
C ARG A 65 20.85 -2.14 7.04
N ASP A 66 20.40 -1.90 5.80
CA ASP A 66 20.29 -0.53 5.27
C ASP A 66 18.86 0.02 5.23
N PHE A 67 17.83 -0.83 5.34
CA PHE A 67 16.43 -0.38 5.33
C PHE A 67 15.75 -0.67 6.66
N ARG A 68 15.23 0.39 7.29
CA ARG A 68 14.30 0.28 8.41
C ARG A 68 12.90 0.04 7.87
N ARG A 69 12.24 -1.04 8.30
CA ARG A 69 10.85 -1.30 7.95
C ARG A 69 9.93 -0.41 8.78
N GLU A 70 8.95 0.19 8.11
CA GLU A 70 7.94 1.06 8.72
C GLU A 70 6.57 0.52 8.34
N ALA A 71 5.66 0.38 9.31
CA ALA A 71 4.30 -0.09 9.10
C ALA A 71 3.37 0.45 10.19
N SER A 72 2.12 0.70 9.81
CA SER A 72 1.07 1.21 10.69
C SER A 72 -0.26 0.52 10.36
N LYS A 73 -1.07 0.28 11.39
CA LYS A 73 -2.46 -0.20 11.27
C LYS A 73 -3.37 0.75 12.06
N ALA A 74 -4.48 1.13 11.45
CA ALA A 74 -5.53 1.92 12.07
C ALA A 74 -6.89 1.49 11.52
N ASN A 75 -7.94 1.70 12.30
CA ASN A 75 -9.32 1.55 11.88
C ASN A 75 -10.13 2.78 12.31
N ALA A 76 -11.17 3.11 11.56
CA ALA A 76 -12.07 4.21 11.86
C ALA A 76 -13.42 3.99 11.18
N VAL A 77 -14.48 4.51 11.80
CA VAL A 77 -15.79 4.63 11.16
C VAL A 77 -15.85 5.98 10.44
N VAL A 78 -16.22 5.97 9.17
CA VAL A 78 -16.36 7.18 8.34
C VAL A 78 -17.82 7.33 7.93
N ILE A 79 -18.35 8.55 8.03
CA ILE A 79 -19.72 8.87 7.59
C ILE A 79 -19.73 9.14 6.08
N MET A 80 -19.46 8.11 5.28
CA MET A 80 -19.41 8.15 3.83
C MET A 80 -19.79 6.79 3.27
N ASN A 81 -20.46 6.75 2.11
CA ASN A 81 -20.74 5.48 1.46
C ASN A 81 -19.45 4.86 0.89
N SER A 82 -19.37 3.53 0.86
CA SER A 82 -18.15 2.82 0.48
C SER A 82 -17.70 3.13 -0.95
N ILE A 83 -18.63 3.20 -1.91
CA ILE A 83 -18.29 3.48 -3.31
C ILE A 83 -17.72 4.90 -3.52
N THR A 84 -18.24 5.91 -2.82
CA THR A 84 -17.73 7.29 -2.89
C THR A 84 -16.33 7.38 -2.32
N LEU A 85 -16.06 6.64 -1.23
CA LEU A 85 -14.70 6.56 -0.69
C LEU A 85 -13.76 5.87 -1.68
N VAL A 86 -14.18 4.77 -2.31
CA VAL A 86 -13.41 4.08 -3.36
C VAL A 86 -13.13 5.00 -4.55
N ASP A 87 -14.14 5.72 -5.04
CA ASP A 87 -13.98 6.68 -6.14
C ASP A 87 -13.01 7.79 -5.75
N ALA A 88 -13.04 8.27 -4.50
CA ALA A 88 -12.09 9.25 -4.00
C ALA A 88 -10.64 8.72 -3.93
N PHE A 89 -10.43 7.41 -3.73
CA PHE A 89 -9.09 6.81 -3.82
C PHE A 89 -8.61 6.65 -5.28
N LEU A 90 -9.52 6.51 -6.23
CA LEU A 90 -9.19 6.38 -7.66
C LEU A 90 -8.98 7.75 -8.34
N ASP A 91 -9.62 8.79 -7.82
CA ASP A 91 -9.50 10.18 -8.24
C ASP A 91 -8.32 10.84 -7.49
N THR A 92 -7.22 11.14 -8.17
CA THR A 92 -6.00 11.61 -7.51
C THR A 92 -6.14 12.96 -6.82
N ASP A 93 -7.01 13.83 -7.34
CA ASP A 93 -7.24 15.14 -6.75
C ASP A 93 -7.98 14.96 -5.41
N LYS A 94 -9.07 14.19 -5.41
CA LYS A 94 -9.81 13.85 -4.18
C LYS A 94 -8.96 13.08 -3.18
N TRP A 95 -8.15 12.13 -3.65
CA TRP A 95 -7.26 11.37 -2.79
C TRP A 95 -6.27 12.29 -2.06
N SER A 96 -5.66 13.23 -2.79
CA SER A 96 -4.74 14.19 -2.17
C SER A 96 -5.45 15.18 -1.24
N GLU A 97 -6.68 15.60 -1.56
CA GLU A 97 -7.48 16.50 -0.73
C GLU A 97 -7.90 15.83 0.59
N MET A 98 -8.43 14.61 0.51
CA MET A 98 -8.91 13.85 1.67
C MET A 98 -7.77 13.38 2.59
N PHE A 99 -6.62 13.03 2.01
CA PHE A 99 -5.46 12.50 2.74
C PHE A 99 -4.27 13.45 2.72
N CYS A 100 -4.53 14.76 2.70
CA CYS A 100 -3.50 15.80 2.54
C CYS A 100 -2.38 15.76 3.60
N SER A 101 -2.63 15.20 4.78
CA SER A 101 -1.61 15.01 5.81
C SER A 101 -0.56 13.95 5.47
N ILE A 102 -0.85 13.08 4.50
CA ILE A 102 -0.03 11.95 4.07
C ILE A 102 0.34 12.07 2.59
N VAL A 103 -0.57 12.53 1.74
CA VAL A 103 -0.41 12.61 0.28
C VAL A 103 -0.28 14.08 -0.11
N ALA A 104 0.95 14.51 -0.40
CA ALA A 104 1.22 15.88 -0.82
C ALA A 104 0.81 16.11 -2.29
N ARG A 105 1.12 15.14 -3.15
CA ARG A 105 0.79 15.14 -4.58
C ARG A 105 0.51 13.72 -5.05
N ALA A 106 -0.36 13.55 -6.03
CA ALA A 106 -0.65 12.26 -6.64
C ALA A 106 -0.94 12.42 -8.14
N LYS A 107 -0.60 11.38 -8.93
CA LYS A 107 -0.92 11.29 -10.36
C LYS A 107 -1.18 9.85 -10.77
N THR A 108 -2.20 9.65 -11.60
CA THR A 108 -2.40 8.40 -12.33
C THR A 108 -1.55 8.48 -13.60
N LEU A 109 -0.52 7.66 -13.69
CA LEU A 109 0.39 7.62 -14.83
C LEU A 109 -0.18 6.78 -15.97
N GLN A 110 -0.85 5.68 -15.65
CA GLN A 110 -1.44 4.78 -16.64
C GLN A 110 -2.61 4.00 -16.04
N ILE A 111 -3.67 3.80 -16.83
CA ILE A 111 -4.74 2.84 -16.53
C ILE A 111 -4.39 1.53 -17.24
N ILE A 112 -4.03 0.49 -16.50
CA ILE A 112 -3.63 -0.83 -17.04
C ILE A 112 -4.85 -1.72 -17.23
N SER A 113 -5.79 -1.65 -16.29
CA SER A 113 -7.10 -2.28 -16.40
C SER A 113 -8.16 -1.33 -15.88
N SER A 114 -9.18 -1.08 -16.70
CA SER A 114 -10.45 -0.56 -16.20
C SER A 114 -11.25 -1.73 -15.64
N GLY A 115 -11.90 -1.54 -14.49
CA GLY A 115 -12.84 -2.52 -13.97
C GLY A 115 -13.97 -2.84 -14.95
N VAL A 116 -14.49 -4.07 -14.91
CA VAL A 116 -15.44 -4.60 -15.91
C VAL A 116 -16.83 -3.94 -15.78
N SER A 117 -17.18 -3.44 -14.60
CA SER A 117 -18.47 -2.79 -14.32
C SER A 117 -18.37 -1.78 -13.16
N GLY A 118 -17.36 -0.89 -13.20
CA GLY A 118 -17.11 0.10 -12.16
C GLY A 118 -15.68 0.02 -11.61
N ALA A 119 -15.49 0.43 -10.37
CA ALA A 119 -14.16 0.49 -9.73
C ALA A 119 -13.50 -0.90 -9.54
N SER A 120 -14.29 -1.95 -9.31
CA SER A 120 -13.77 -3.30 -9.04
C SER A 120 -13.06 -3.91 -10.25
N GLY A 121 -11.85 -4.42 -10.04
CA GLY A 121 -10.95 -4.94 -11.06
C GLY A 121 -10.05 -3.87 -11.71
N SER A 122 -10.07 -2.63 -11.20
CA SER A 122 -9.23 -1.55 -11.73
C SER A 122 -7.79 -1.73 -11.29
N LEU A 123 -6.84 -1.61 -12.23
CA LEU A 123 -5.41 -1.66 -12.00
C LEU A 123 -4.76 -0.42 -12.61
N LEU A 124 -4.15 0.40 -11.77
CA LEU A 124 -3.58 1.70 -12.12
C LEU A 124 -2.10 1.75 -11.78
N LEU A 125 -1.29 2.37 -12.65
CA LEU A 125 0.05 2.82 -12.32
C LEU A 125 -0.03 4.22 -11.74
N MET A 126 0.44 4.37 -10.50
CA MET A 126 0.33 5.59 -9.71
C MET A 126 1.71 6.17 -9.40
N TYR A 127 1.75 7.49 -9.29
CA TYR A 127 2.80 8.24 -8.63
C TYR A 127 2.22 9.01 -7.45
N ALA A 128 2.94 9.07 -6.34
CA ALA A 128 2.58 9.94 -5.22
C ALA A 128 3.83 10.48 -4.52
N GLU A 129 3.70 11.69 -3.98
CA GLU A 129 4.61 12.22 -2.97
C GLU A 129 3.97 12.08 -1.60
N LEU A 130 4.61 11.28 -0.76
CA LEU A 130 4.15 11.00 0.59
C LEU A 130 4.88 11.90 1.58
N GLN A 131 4.13 12.52 2.47
CA GLN A 131 4.66 13.44 3.48
C GLN A 131 4.29 13.00 4.88
N VAL A 132 5.07 13.52 5.83
CA VAL A 132 4.68 13.60 7.23
C VAL A 132 4.62 15.08 7.59
N LEU A 133 3.81 15.43 8.59
CA LEU A 133 3.67 16.83 9.04
C LEU A 133 4.87 17.28 9.88
N SER A 134 6.08 17.20 9.31
CA SER A 134 7.33 17.65 9.92
C SER A 134 8.21 18.31 8.87
N PRO A 135 8.65 19.57 9.07
CA PRO A 135 9.54 20.26 8.14
C PRO A 135 10.95 19.65 8.09
N LEU A 136 11.28 18.76 9.03
CA LEU A 136 12.58 18.09 9.13
C LEU A 136 12.65 16.80 8.30
N VAL A 137 11.52 16.34 7.75
CA VAL A 137 11.43 15.10 6.99
C VAL A 137 11.02 15.44 5.57
N PRO A 138 11.87 15.22 4.56
CA PRO A 138 11.51 15.47 3.18
C PRO A 138 10.40 14.51 2.73
N THR A 139 9.66 14.90 1.70
CA THR A 139 8.66 14.04 1.06
C THR A 139 9.32 12.85 0.38
N ARG A 140 8.66 11.69 0.42
CA ARG A 140 9.09 10.48 -0.27
C ARG A 140 8.30 10.31 -1.56
N GLU A 141 9.00 10.30 -2.69
CA GLU A 141 8.38 10.00 -3.98
C GLU A 141 8.21 8.48 -4.15
N ALA A 142 7.05 8.05 -4.62
CA ALA A 142 6.73 6.64 -4.78
C ALA A 142 6.00 6.37 -6.11
N TYR A 143 6.41 5.31 -6.78
CA TYR A 143 5.73 4.73 -7.93
C TYR A 143 5.22 3.34 -7.55
N PHE A 144 3.94 3.07 -7.77
CA PHE A 144 3.31 1.82 -7.36
C PHE A 144 2.10 1.49 -8.23
N LEU A 145 1.68 0.23 -8.18
CA LEU A 145 0.43 -0.19 -8.76
C LEU A 145 -0.66 -0.14 -7.69
N ARG A 146 -1.83 0.41 -8.05
CA ARG A 146 -3.04 0.40 -7.24
C ARG A 146 -4.06 -0.54 -7.86
N TYR A 147 -4.50 -1.53 -7.09
CA TYR A 147 -5.58 -2.44 -7.46
C TYR A 147 -6.78 -2.24 -6.54
N VAL A 148 -7.97 -2.28 -7.13
CA VAL A 148 -9.24 -2.16 -6.41
C VAL A 148 -10.11 -3.36 -6.71
N GLU A 149 -10.65 -3.97 -5.68
CA GLU A 149 -11.56 -5.12 -5.79
C GLU A 149 -12.69 -5.00 -4.79
N GLN A 150 -13.90 -5.36 -5.23
CA GLN A 150 -15.03 -5.58 -4.35
C GLN A 150 -15.22 -7.08 -4.14
N ASN A 151 -15.26 -7.50 -2.89
CA ASN A 151 -15.67 -8.84 -2.53
C ASN A 151 -17.21 -8.93 -2.67
N THR A 152 -17.69 -9.70 -3.64
CA THR A 152 -19.12 -9.78 -3.98
C THR A 152 -19.98 -10.46 -2.92
N GLU A 153 -19.38 -11.26 -2.04
CA GLU A 153 -20.12 -11.99 -0.99
C GLU A 153 -20.36 -11.09 0.24
N THR A 154 -19.35 -10.32 0.63
CA THR A 154 -19.39 -9.44 1.81
C THR A 154 -19.79 -8.01 1.50
N GLY A 155 -19.62 -7.57 0.25
CA GLY A 155 -19.78 -6.17 -0.17
C GLY A 155 -18.56 -5.29 0.15
N ASN A 156 -17.56 -5.82 0.87
CA ASN A 156 -16.35 -5.10 1.27
C ASN A 156 -15.49 -4.74 0.05
N TRP A 157 -14.80 -3.60 0.14
CA TRP A 157 -13.81 -3.19 -0.85
C TRP A 157 -12.40 -3.34 -0.31
N ALA A 158 -11.47 -3.74 -1.17
CA ALA A 158 -10.05 -3.70 -0.94
C ALA A 158 -9.41 -2.73 -1.92
N ILE A 159 -8.58 -1.84 -1.41
CA ILE A 159 -7.70 -0.98 -2.21
C ILE A 159 -6.28 -1.31 -1.77
N VAL A 160 -5.46 -1.81 -2.69
CA VAL A 160 -4.10 -2.23 -2.39
C VAL A 160 -3.10 -1.57 -3.34
N ASP A 161 -2.08 -0.98 -2.75
CA ASP A 161 -0.92 -0.40 -3.40
C ASP A 161 0.29 -1.34 -3.23
N PHE A 162 0.95 -1.69 -4.33
CA PHE A 162 2.07 -2.63 -4.32
C PHE A 162 3.19 -2.22 -5.28
N PRO A 163 4.46 -2.61 -4.99
CA PRO A 163 5.62 -2.13 -5.75
C PRO A 163 5.64 -2.63 -7.19
N ILE A 164 6.14 -1.79 -8.09
CA ILE A 164 6.42 -2.13 -9.51
C ILE A 164 7.60 -3.11 -9.60
N ASP A 165 8.54 -3.05 -8.66
CA ASP A 165 9.78 -3.83 -8.71
C ASP A 165 9.57 -5.34 -8.69
N SER A 166 8.35 -5.82 -8.41
CA SER A 166 7.98 -7.24 -8.50
C SER A 166 7.98 -7.78 -9.94
N PHE A 167 8.10 -6.91 -10.96
CA PHE A 167 8.09 -7.25 -12.40
C PHE A 167 9.47 -7.08 -13.08
N HIS A 168 10.55 -7.12 -12.29
CA HIS A 168 11.87 -6.54 -12.58
C HIS A 168 12.63 -6.98 -13.84
N ASP A 169 12.10 -7.85 -14.70
CA ASP A 169 12.79 -8.22 -15.94
C ASP A 169 12.33 -7.45 -17.19
N GLN A 170 11.19 -6.74 -17.18
CA GLN A 170 10.64 -6.19 -18.45
C GLN A 170 10.03 -4.79 -18.42
N ILE A 171 9.71 -4.24 -17.24
CA ILE A 171 9.13 -2.88 -17.13
C ILE A 171 10.19 -1.92 -16.58
N GLN A 172 11.14 -1.54 -17.42
CA GLN A 172 11.92 -0.31 -17.21
C GLN A 172 11.23 0.84 -17.94
N PRO A 173 10.70 1.83 -17.21
CA PRO A 173 10.74 3.21 -17.65
C PRO A 173 11.86 3.89 -16.87
N LEU A 174 12.83 4.44 -17.62
CA LEU A 174 13.68 5.64 -17.47
C LEU A 174 13.81 6.43 -16.14
N VAL A 175 13.22 6.04 -15.02
CA VAL A 175 13.07 6.81 -13.78
C VAL A 175 13.84 6.21 -12.59
N MET A 176 14.37 4.99 -12.72
CA MET A 176 15.03 4.23 -11.62
C MET A 176 16.54 4.44 -11.50
N ASN A 177 17.10 5.52 -12.05
CA ASN A 177 18.52 5.86 -11.86
C ASN A 177 18.81 6.58 -10.54
N THR A 178 17.82 6.71 -9.65
CA THR A 178 18.02 7.18 -8.28
C THR A 178 18.27 5.98 -7.35
N PRO A 179 19.29 6.00 -6.49
CA PRO A 179 19.42 5.03 -5.41
C PRO A 179 18.09 4.96 -4.66
N HIS A 180 17.42 3.81 -4.67
CA HIS A 180 16.14 3.67 -3.98
C HIS A 180 16.37 3.74 -2.46
N GLU A 181 16.30 4.93 -1.88
CA GLU A 181 16.32 5.16 -0.42
C GLU A 181 15.05 4.62 0.27
N TYR A 182 14.07 4.18 -0.51
CA TYR A 182 12.78 3.68 -0.04
C TYR A 182 12.29 2.51 -0.89
N LYS A 183 11.76 1.47 -0.22
CA LYS A 183 11.11 0.31 -0.86
C LYS A 183 9.70 0.13 -0.30
N ARG A 184 8.70 0.16 -1.17
CA ARG A 184 7.29 -0.06 -0.79
C ARG A 184 6.97 -1.55 -0.71
N LYS A 185 6.19 -1.93 0.30
CA LYS A 185 5.55 -3.24 0.44
C LYS A 185 4.04 -3.10 0.20
N PRO A 186 3.30 -4.21 -0.03
CA PRO A 186 1.84 -4.16 -0.12
C PRO A 186 1.24 -3.38 1.05
N SER A 187 0.39 -2.41 0.73
CA SER A 187 -0.24 -1.52 1.72
C SER A 187 -1.55 -1.01 1.17
N GLY A 188 -2.50 -0.62 2.03
CA GLY A 188 -3.81 -0.23 1.56
C GLY A 188 -4.85 -0.22 2.66
N CYS A 189 -6.11 -0.34 2.28
CA CYS A 189 -7.23 -0.41 3.22
C CYS A 189 -8.32 -1.38 2.77
N ILE A 190 -9.07 -1.86 3.76
CA ILE A 190 -10.34 -2.56 3.58
C ILE A 190 -11.46 -1.61 4.01
N ILE A 191 -12.50 -1.49 3.18
CA ILE A 191 -13.70 -0.67 3.44
C ILE A 191 -14.87 -1.63 3.60
N GLN A 192 -15.56 -1.55 4.74
CA GLN A 192 -16.64 -2.45 5.18
C GLN A 192 -17.98 -1.71 5.25
#